data_AF-X0YID0-F1
#
_entry.id   AF-X0YID0-F1
#
_cell.length_a   1.000
_cell.length_b   1.000
_cell.length_c   1.000
_cell.angle_alpha   90.00
_cell.angle_beta   90.00
_cell.angle_gamma   90.00
#
_symmetry.space_group_name_H-M   'P 1'
#
loop_
_entity.id
_entity.type
_entity.pdbx_description
1 polymer ?
#
loop_
_entity_poly.entity_id
_entity_poly.type
_entity_poly.pdbx_seq_one_letter_code
_entity_poly.pdbx_strand_id
1 'polypeptide(L)'
;ARFVEGEFCFMTGIQAGQKPLPKRLLVGRPFEMAMNRLVPLLVGAVREEDHSTRQGLFAEVEASVQSETRKAKFSILPHRTLVAVTVPALMRAAESFDRLDATANSARLAIALRQYKRDHGEYPGQLEPLVPGYVDALPQDPFDGQTFRYRRDGDGFLLYSIGRDRTDDGGAPTQNRSGDLPWRAAR
;
A
#
# COMPACT_ATOMS: atom_id res chain seq x y z
N ALA A 1 4.79 -29.41 -14.17
CA ALA A 1 6.02 -29.49 -14.99
C ALA A 1 5.63 -29.11 -16.43
N ARG A 2 6.15 -28.08 -17.08
CA ARG A 2 7.24 -27.13 -16.80
C ARG A 2 6.79 -25.74 -17.27
N PHE A 3 7.07 -24.74 -16.44
CA PHE A 3 7.18 -23.35 -16.87
C PHE A 3 8.16 -23.28 -18.06
N VAL A 4 7.79 -22.59 -19.13
CA VAL A 4 8.74 -22.14 -20.16
C VAL A 4 8.61 -20.63 -20.24
N GLU A 5 9.75 -20.00 -20.10
CA GLU A 5 9.98 -18.57 -19.92
C GLU A 5 9.44 -17.74 -21.08
N GLY A 6 8.94 -16.56 -20.75
CA GLY A 6 8.19 -15.65 -21.62
C GLY A 6 9.00 -14.88 -22.64
N GLU A 7 9.92 -15.52 -23.37
CA GLU A 7 10.62 -14.88 -24.50
C GLU A 7 10.50 -15.60 -25.84
N PHE A 8 9.88 -16.78 -25.91
CA PHE A 8 9.98 -17.65 -27.11
C PHE A 8 8.67 -17.99 -27.83
N CYS A 9 7.66 -17.13 -27.80
CA CYS A 9 6.41 -17.32 -28.55
C CYS A 9 6.21 -16.30 -29.68
N PHE A 10 7.27 -15.97 -30.43
CA PHE A 10 7.17 -15.07 -31.59
C PHE A 10 7.59 -15.69 -32.94
N MET A 11 8.05 -16.94 -32.96
CA MET A 11 8.69 -17.51 -34.16
C MET A 11 7.96 -18.70 -34.80
N THR A 12 6.80 -19.11 -34.33
CA THR A 12 6.04 -20.23 -34.91
C THR A 12 4.60 -19.82 -35.21
N GLY A 13 4.41 -19.01 -36.24
CA GLY A 13 3.07 -18.61 -36.66
C GLY A 13 2.99 -17.68 -37.88
N ILE A 14 3.89 -17.77 -38.85
CA ILE A 14 3.62 -17.17 -40.18
C ILE A 14 3.01 -18.26 -41.05
N GLN A 15 1.69 -18.43 -40.94
CA GLN A 15 0.92 -19.09 -42.00
C GLN A 15 1.02 -18.22 -43.27
N ALA A 16 1.28 -18.89 -44.38
CA ALA A 16 1.55 -18.31 -45.68
C ALA A 16 0.45 -17.32 -46.11
N GLY A 17 0.83 -16.05 -46.34
CA GLY A 17 -0.04 -15.08 -47.03
C GLY A 17 -0.13 -13.68 -46.42
N GLN A 18 0.31 -13.46 -45.18
CA GLN A 18 0.35 -12.10 -44.61
C GLN A 18 1.64 -11.38 -45.00
N LYS A 19 1.50 -10.18 -45.60
CA LYS A 19 2.63 -9.26 -45.86
C LYS A 19 3.48 -9.14 -44.59
N PRO A 20 4.82 -9.24 -44.69
CA PRO A 20 5.67 -9.09 -43.52
C PRO A 20 5.39 -7.73 -42.88
N LEU A 21 5.10 -7.73 -41.57
CA LEU A 21 4.91 -6.50 -40.82
C LEU A 21 6.12 -5.59 -41.04
N PRO A 22 5.93 -4.28 -41.29
CA PRO A 22 7.04 -3.39 -41.54
C PRO A 22 7.99 -3.44 -40.35
N LYS A 23 9.31 -3.59 -40.59
CA LYS A 23 10.36 -3.70 -39.55
C LYS A 23 10.32 -2.57 -38.51
N ARG A 24 9.67 -1.44 -38.84
CA ARG A 24 9.43 -0.30 -37.95
C ARG A 24 8.42 -0.57 -36.82
N LEU A 25 7.66 -1.69 -36.92
CA LEU A 25 6.72 -2.15 -35.91
C LEU A 25 7.38 -3.07 -34.86
N LEU A 26 8.55 -3.64 -35.18
CA LEU A 26 9.24 -4.64 -34.35
C LEU A 26 10.25 -4.03 -33.36
N VAL A 27 10.61 -2.76 -33.53
CA VAL A 27 11.32 -2.02 -32.47
C VAL A 27 10.23 -1.44 -31.58
N GLY A 28 9.90 -2.16 -30.51
CA GLY A 28 8.93 -1.71 -29.51
C GLY A 28 9.23 -0.25 -29.16
N ARG A 29 8.22 0.61 -29.20
CA ARG A 29 8.46 2.03 -28.89
C ARG A 29 8.99 2.10 -27.45
N PRO A 30 9.92 3.01 -27.11
CA PRO A 30 10.50 3.09 -25.76
C PRO A 30 9.47 3.07 -24.63
N PHE A 31 8.29 3.65 -24.89
CA PHE A 31 7.16 3.65 -23.98
C PHE A 31 6.49 2.28 -23.79
N GLU A 32 6.32 1.48 -24.86
CA GLU A 32 5.73 0.13 -24.76
C GLU A 32 6.64 -0.79 -23.94
N MET A 33 7.96 -0.68 -24.11
CA MET A 33 8.95 -1.40 -23.29
C MET A 33 8.90 -0.96 -21.82
N ALA A 34 8.80 0.35 -21.55
CA ALA A 34 8.65 0.86 -20.19
C ALA A 34 7.34 0.39 -19.52
N MET A 35 6.24 0.35 -20.28
CA MET A 35 4.94 -0.10 -19.79
C MET A 35 4.89 -1.61 -19.48
N ASN A 36 5.56 -2.44 -20.29
CA ASN A 36 5.64 -3.87 -20.05
C ASN A 36 6.38 -4.20 -18.74
N ARG A 37 7.30 -3.34 -18.30
CA ARG A 37 7.98 -3.46 -17.00
C ARG A 37 7.11 -2.98 -15.83
N LEU A 38 6.23 -2.01 -16.06
CA LEU A 38 5.41 -1.39 -15.02
C LEU A 38 4.35 -2.35 -14.46
N VAL A 39 3.68 -3.12 -15.31
CA VAL A 39 2.55 -3.96 -14.88
C VAL A 39 2.95 -5.04 -13.86
N PRO A 40 4.02 -5.83 -14.08
CA PRO A 40 4.46 -6.81 -13.08
C PRO A 40 4.89 -6.17 -11.76
N LEU A 41 5.56 -5.00 -11.81
CA LEU A 41 5.96 -4.27 -10.60
C LEU A 41 4.74 -3.78 -9.81
N LEU A 42 3.75 -3.22 -10.49
CA LEU A 42 2.51 -2.76 -9.88
C LEU A 42 1.72 -3.92 -9.27
N VAL A 43 1.60 -5.04 -9.98
CA VAL A 43 0.93 -6.24 -9.47
C VAL A 43 1.69 -6.84 -8.28
N GLY A 44 3.02 -6.88 -8.35
CA GLY A 44 3.87 -7.31 -7.23
C GLY A 44 3.67 -6.42 -6.01
N ALA A 45 3.72 -5.11 -6.19
CA ALA A 45 3.50 -4.14 -5.12
C ALA A 45 2.10 -4.24 -4.50
N VAL A 46 1.04 -4.37 -5.31
CA VAL A 46 -0.33 -4.52 -4.79
C VAL A 46 -0.52 -5.81 -4.01
N ARG A 47 0.23 -6.87 -4.33
CA ARG A 47 0.18 -8.15 -3.61
C ARG A 47 1.07 -8.19 -2.37
N GLU A 48 1.96 -7.22 -2.22
CA GLU A 48 2.87 -7.17 -1.09
C GLU A 48 2.09 -6.82 0.19
N GLU A 49 2.24 -7.66 1.21
CA GLU A 49 1.58 -7.50 2.51
C GLU A 49 2.32 -6.45 3.35
N ASP A 50 3.66 -6.44 3.27
CA ASP A 50 4.48 -5.46 3.99
C ASP A 50 4.39 -4.06 3.35
N HIS A 51 3.85 -3.10 4.09
CA HIS A 51 3.66 -1.74 3.62
C HIS A 51 4.98 -1.03 3.32
N SER A 52 6.04 -1.29 4.08
CA SER A 52 7.34 -0.65 3.86
C SER A 52 7.93 -1.05 2.51
N THR A 53 7.91 -2.36 2.22
CA THR A 53 8.35 -2.91 0.93
C THR A 53 7.46 -2.43 -0.22
N ARG A 54 6.13 -2.46 -0.03
CA ARG A 54 5.15 -1.97 -1.01
C ARG A 54 5.36 -0.50 -1.37
N GLN A 55 5.62 0.38 -0.40
CA GLN A 55 5.91 1.80 -0.66
C GLN A 55 7.15 1.98 -1.52
N GLY A 56 8.21 1.19 -1.29
CA GLY A 56 9.42 1.22 -2.12
C GLY A 56 9.12 0.88 -3.58
N LEU A 57 8.33 -0.19 -3.80
CA LEU A 57 7.90 -0.60 -5.14
C LEU A 57 6.99 0.45 -5.80
N PHE A 58 6.07 1.04 -5.04
CA PHE A 58 5.21 2.12 -5.49
C PHE A 58 5.99 3.38 -5.88
N ALA A 59 7.03 3.74 -5.12
CA ALA A 59 7.92 4.84 -5.49
C ALA A 59 8.68 4.56 -6.80
N GLU A 60 9.13 3.32 -7.04
CA GLU A 60 9.73 2.94 -8.33
C GLU A 60 8.73 3.03 -9.49
N VAL A 61 7.51 2.54 -9.28
CA VAL A 61 6.43 2.62 -10.28
C VAL A 61 6.09 4.07 -10.59
N GLU A 62 5.91 4.90 -9.56
CA GLU A 62 5.59 6.31 -9.73
C GLU A 62 6.71 7.07 -10.45
N ALA A 63 7.97 6.84 -10.07
CA ALA A 63 9.13 7.42 -10.76
C ALA A 63 9.16 7.02 -12.25
N SER A 64 8.84 5.76 -12.55
CA SER A 64 8.74 5.26 -13.93
C SER A 64 7.65 5.99 -14.71
N VAL A 65 6.42 6.08 -14.16
CA VAL A 65 5.30 6.83 -14.76
C VAL A 65 5.65 8.29 -14.98
N GLN A 66 6.24 8.95 -13.98
CA GLN A 66 6.62 10.36 -14.06
C GLN A 66 7.70 10.59 -15.13
N SER A 67 8.68 9.70 -15.25
CA SER A 67 9.73 9.81 -16.26
C SER A 67 9.17 9.71 -17.68
N GLU A 68 8.19 8.83 -17.91
CA GLU A 68 7.56 8.63 -19.21
C GLU A 68 6.57 9.74 -19.58
N THR A 69 5.82 10.24 -18.59
CA THR A 69 4.89 11.36 -18.78
C THR A 69 5.62 12.70 -18.99
N ARG A 70 6.75 12.96 -18.32
CA ARG A 70 7.57 14.17 -18.53
C ARG A 70 8.22 14.23 -19.91
N LYS A 71 8.65 13.09 -20.46
CA LYS A 71 9.22 13.01 -21.83
C LYS A 71 8.17 13.30 -22.91
N ALA A 72 6.89 13.14 -22.58
CA ALA A 72 5.78 13.38 -23.49
C ALA A 72 5.45 14.87 -23.58
N LYS A 73 6.33 15.68 -24.18
CA LYS A 73 6.20 17.15 -24.23
C LYS A 73 4.85 17.69 -24.74
N PHE A 74 4.07 16.95 -25.53
CA PHE A 74 2.71 17.32 -25.97
C PHE A 74 1.95 16.08 -26.50
N SER A 75 1.99 14.95 -25.78
CA SER A 75 1.46 13.69 -26.34
C SER A 75 0.01 13.44 -25.93
N ILE A 76 -0.92 13.78 -26.83
CA ILE A 76 -2.36 13.48 -26.80
C ILE A 76 -2.63 11.97 -27.02
N LEU A 77 -1.70 11.09 -26.62
CA LEU A 77 -1.86 9.64 -26.76
C LEU A 77 -2.73 9.16 -25.59
N PRO A 78 -3.98 8.72 -25.83
CA PRO A 78 -4.95 8.44 -24.77
C PRO A 78 -4.43 7.44 -23.73
N HIS A 79 -3.64 6.45 -24.16
CA HIS A 79 -3.07 5.45 -23.28
C HIS A 79 -2.05 6.02 -22.27
N ARG A 80 -1.30 7.09 -22.62
CA ARG A 80 -0.35 7.73 -21.70
C ARG A 80 -1.07 8.50 -20.61
N THR A 81 -2.10 9.25 -20.99
CA THR A 81 -2.97 9.95 -20.06
C THR A 81 -3.69 8.97 -19.16
N LEU A 82 -4.18 7.86 -19.72
CA LEU A 82 -4.83 6.80 -18.93
C LEU A 82 -3.87 6.29 -17.86
N VAL A 83 -2.64 5.91 -18.21
CA VAL A 83 -1.62 5.44 -17.25
C VAL A 83 -1.29 6.49 -16.19
N ALA A 84 -1.13 7.75 -16.58
CA ALA A 84 -0.82 8.85 -15.67
C ALA A 84 -1.92 9.09 -14.61
N VAL A 85 -3.16 8.73 -14.92
CA VAL A 85 -4.31 8.89 -14.02
C VAL A 85 -4.62 7.59 -13.27
N THR A 86 -4.58 6.44 -13.93
CA THR A 86 -4.97 5.15 -13.36
C THR A 86 -3.95 4.60 -12.38
N VAL A 87 -2.65 4.74 -12.66
CA VAL A 87 -1.61 4.19 -11.77
C VAL A 87 -1.64 4.86 -10.38
N PRO A 88 -1.62 6.20 -10.25
CA PRO A 88 -1.75 6.84 -8.94
C PRO A 88 -3.10 6.57 -8.26
N ALA A 89 -4.18 6.39 -9.04
CA ALA A 89 -5.48 6.02 -8.49
C ALA A 89 -5.46 4.62 -7.87
N LEU A 90 -4.83 3.64 -8.54
CA LEU A 90 -4.71 2.28 -8.04
C LEU A 90 -3.81 2.20 -6.79
N MET A 91 -2.70 2.94 -6.78
CA MET A 91 -1.81 3.03 -5.61
C MET A 91 -2.58 3.57 -4.38
N ARG A 92 -3.34 4.66 -4.56
CA ARG A 92 -4.20 5.19 -3.48
C ARG A 92 -5.29 4.22 -3.03
N ALA A 93 -5.83 3.42 -3.95
CA ALA A 93 -6.79 2.38 -3.59
C ALA A 93 -6.12 1.28 -2.74
N ALA A 94 -4.90 0.86 -3.09
CA ALA A 94 -4.12 -0.08 -2.28
C ALA A 94 -3.87 0.46 -0.86
N GLU A 95 -3.39 1.69 -0.73
CA GLU A 95 -3.16 2.35 0.57
C GLU A 95 -4.44 2.50 1.40
N SER A 96 -5.61 2.59 0.76
CA SER A 96 -6.88 2.70 1.48
C SER A 96 -7.21 1.44 2.27
N PHE A 97 -6.76 0.26 1.83
CA PHE A 97 -6.93 -0.99 2.57
C PHE A 97 -6.09 -0.99 3.85
N ASP A 98 -4.84 -0.56 3.80
CA ASP A 98 -3.97 -0.46 4.98
C ASP A 98 -4.58 0.44 6.05
N ARG A 99 -5.18 1.56 5.63
CA ARG A 99 -5.87 2.46 6.55
C ARG A 99 -7.09 1.79 7.20
N LEU A 100 -7.85 1.00 6.43
CA LEU A 100 -8.99 0.26 6.97
C LEU A 100 -8.52 -0.77 8.00
N ASP A 101 -7.45 -1.51 7.70
CA ASP A 101 -6.87 -2.51 8.60
C ASP A 101 -6.34 -1.86 9.88
N ALA A 102 -5.58 -0.76 9.78
CA ALA A 102 -5.10 0.00 10.94
C ALA A 102 -6.27 0.48 11.82
N THR A 103 -7.33 1.00 11.20
CA THR A 103 -8.52 1.48 11.91
C THR A 103 -9.27 0.34 12.60
N ALA A 104 -9.45 -0.80 11.91
CA ALA A 104 -10.13 -1.97 12.45
C ALA A 104 -9.35 -2.58 13.63
N ASN A 105 -8.03 -2.71 13.50
CA ASN A 105 -7.16 -3.21 14.56
C ASN A 105 -7.11 -2.25 15.76
N SER A 106 -7.07 -0.94 15.52
CA SER A 106 -7.19 0.07 16.59
C SER A 106 -8.51 -0.07 17.35
N ALA A 107 -9.62 -0.28 16.65
CA ALA A 107 -10.93 -0.46 17.27
C ALA A 107 -10.99 -1.74 18.13
N ARG A 108 -10.42 -2.85 17.65
CA ARG A 108 -10.33 -4.11 18.42
C ARG A 108 -9.55 -3.92 19.72
N LEU A 109 -8.38 -3.29 19.65
CA LEU A 109 -7.57 -2.96 20.82
C LEU A 109 -8.27 -2.00 21.78
N ALA A 110 -8.97 -0.99 21.24
CA ALA A 110 -9.74 -0.06 22.06
C ALA A 110 -10.87 -0.75 22.83
N ILE A 111 -11.54 -1.73 22.21
CA ILE A 111 -12.56 -2.54 22.87
C ILE A 111 -11.92 -3.41 23.97
N ALA A 112 -10.79 -4.06 23.69
CA ALA A 112 -10.05 -4.85 24.67
C ALA A 112 -9.60 -4.03 25.88
N LEU A 113 -9.07 -2.82 25.65
CA LEU A 113 -8.69 -1.88 26.70
C LEU A 113 -9.88 -1.50 27.60
N ARG A 114 -11.05 -1.27 27.01
CA ARG A 114 -12.28 -0.96 27.77
C ARG A 114 -12.75 -2.14 28.61
N GLN A 115 -12.62 -3.37 28.10
CA GLN A 115 -12.93 -4.56 28.87
C GLN A 115 -11.94 -4.74 30.03
N TYR A 116 -10.64 -4.55 29.78
CA TYR A 116 -9.63 -4.58 30.84
C TYR A 116 -9.95 -3.57 31.97
N LYS A 117 -10.30 -2.33 31.63
CA LYS A 117 -10.71 -1.31 32.61
C LYS A 117 -11.96 -1.71 33.38
N ARG A 118 -12.92 -2.38 32.73
CA ARG A 118 -14.13 -2.85 33.42
C ARG A 118 -13.82 -3.87 34.50
N ASP A 119 -12.87 -4.77 34.24
CA ASP A 119 -12.56 -5.87 35.15
C ASP A 119 -11.55 -5.49 36.23
N HIS A 120 -10.60 -4.59 35.91
CA HIS A 120 -9.50 -4.19 36.80
C HIS A 120 -9.68 -2.79 37.40
N GLY A 121 -10.67 -2.02 36.95
CA GLY A 121 -10.94 -0.65 37.37
C GLY A 121 -10.10 0.42 36.66
N GLU A 122 -8.96 0.06 36.06
CA GLU A 122 -8.06 0.98 35.38
C GLU A 122 -7.51 0.42 34.06
N TYR A 123 -7.07 1.31 33.15
CA TYR A 123 -6.42 0.90 31.91
C TYR A 123 -5.00 0.37 32.18
N PRO A 124 -4.53 -0.63 31.42
CA PRO A 124 -3.21 -1.20 31.64
C PRO A 124 -2.12 -0.18 31.27
N GLY A 125 -0.93 -0.30 31.88
CA GLY A 125 0.21 0.56 31.55
C GLY A 125 0.78 0.31 30.14
N GLN A 126 0.58 -0.91 29.62
CA GLN A 126 1.05 -1.37 28.31
C GLN A 126 0.00 -2.31 27.68
N LEU A 127 0.21 -2.80 26.45
CA LEU A 127 -0.80 -3.59 25.71
C LEU A 127 -0.71 -5.10 25.98
N GLU A 128 0.43 -5.59 26.46
CA GLU A 128 0.74 -6.99 26.75
C GLU A 128 -0.29 -7.66 27.70
N PRO A 129 -0.81 -6.99 28.75
CA PRO A 129 -1.83 -7.55 29.62
C PRO A 129 -3.17 -7.87 28.93
N LEU A 130 -3.37 -7.42 27.69
CA LEU A 130 -4.58 -7.74 26.91
C LEU A 130 -4.55 -9.17 26.35
N VAL A 131 -3.36 -9.78 26.25
CA VAL A 131 -3.18 -11.13 25.73
C VAL A 131 -3.01 -12.13 26.89
N PRO A 132 -3.56 -13.36 26.80
CA PRO A 132 -4.51 -13.85 25.78
C PRO A 132 -5.99 -13.59 26.17
N GLY A 133 -6.24 -12.88 27.28
CA GLY A 133 -7.58 -12.81 27.88
C GLY A 133 -8.61 -11.98 27.10
N TYR A 134 -8.18 -10.88 26.47
CA TYR A 134 -9.07 -9.97 25.74
C TYR A 134 -8.84 -9.99 24.23
N VAL A 135 -7.63 -10.32 23.80
CA VAL A 135 -7.25 -10.54 22.40
C VAL A 135 -6.31 -11.73 22.31
N ASP A 136 -6.42 -12.53 21.24
CA ASP A 136 -5.59 -13.73 21.05
C ASP A 136 -4.11 -13.38 20.87
N ALA A 137 -3.84 -12.29 20.14
CA ALA A 137 -2.51 -11.73 19.91
C ALA A 137 -2.61 -10.21 19.68
N LEU A 138 -1.52 -9.49 19.92
CA LEU A 138 -1.46 -8.07 19.59
C LEU A 138 -1.36 -7.89 18.07
N PRO A 139 -2.30 -7.17 17.42
CA PRO A 139 -2.19 -6.86 16.01
C PRO A 139 -1.01 -5.92 15.77
N GLN A 140 -0.33 -6.11 14.65
CA GLN A 140 0.70 -5.19 14.17
C GLN A 140 0.04 -4.04 13.39
N ASP A 141 0.65 -2.87 13.45
CA ASP A 141 0.31 -1.72 12.64
C ASP A 141 0.73 -2.03 11.18
N PRO A 142 -0.20 -1.97 10.21
CA PRO A 142 0.12 -2.25 8.82
C PRO A 142 1.14 -1.27 8.23
N PHE A 143 1.37 -0.08 8.81
CA PHE A 143 2.26 0.93 8.23
C PHE A 143 3.74 0.76 8.60
N ASP A 144 4.06 0.26 9.79
CA ASP A 144 5.45 0.03 10.26
C ASP A 144 5.75 -1.41 10.67
N GLY A 145 4.75 -2.30 10.69
CA GLY A 145 4.89 -3.68 11.14
C GLY A 145 5.14 -3.83 12.64
N GLN A 146 5.06 -2.75 13.42
CA GLN A 146 5.28 -2.75 14.86
C GLN A 146 3.96 -2.80 15.62
N THR A 147 4.03 -3.00 16.94
CA THR A 147 2.85 -2.87 17.79
C THR A 147 2.35 -1.43 17.81
N PHE A 148 1.03 -1.25 17.79
CA PHE A 148 0.36 0.05 17.93
C PHE A 148 0.92 0.87 19.09
N ARG A 149 1.01 2.18 18.89
CA ARG A 149 1.48 3.12 19.92
C ARG A 149 0.37 3.35 20.93
N TYR A 150 0.68 3.14 22.20
CA TYR A 150 -0.29 3.24 23.28
C TYR A 150 0.26 4.05 24.45
N ARG A 151 -0.59 4.92 25.01
CA ARG A 151 -0.30 5.77 26.16
C ARG A 151 -1.57 5.95 26.97
N ARG A 152 -1.48 5.79 28.30
CA ARG A 152 -2.53 6.23 29.22
C ARG A 152 -2.61 7.76 29.21
N ASP A 153 -3.83 8.29 29.24
CA ASP A 153 -4.09 9.72 29.26
C ASP A 153 -5.18 10.03 30.30
N GLY A 154 -4.75 10.25 31.55
CA GLY A 154 -5.65 10.37 32.70
C GLY A 154 -6.51 9.12 32.92
N ASP A 155 -7.84 9.30 32.92
CA ASP A 155 -8.81 8.20 33.01
C ASP A 155 -9.11 7.55 31.65
N GLY A 156 -8.47 8.04 30.59
CA GLY A 156 -8.58 7.63 29.20
C GLY A 156 -7.30 6.98 28.68
N PHE A 157 -7.25 6.82 27.36
CA PHE A 157 -6.05 6.40 26.65
C PHE A 157 -5.99 7.01 25.25
N LEU A 158 -4.76 7.09 24.75
CA LEU A 158 -4.45 7.34 23.36
C LEU A 158 -3.82 6.06 22.77
N LEU A 159 -4.46 5.54 21.75
CA LEU A 159 -3.96 4.44 20.92
C LEU A 159 -3.85 4.98 19.49
N TYR A 160 -2.74 4.77 18.80
CA TYR A 160 -2.59 5.27 17.43
C TYR A 160 -1.66 4.41 16.58
N SER A 161 -1.91 4.48 15.28
CA SER A 161 -0.99 4.04 14.23
C SER A 161 -0.28 5.27 13.66
N ILE A 162 0.96 5.10 13.18
CA ILE A 162 1.78 6.21 12.63
C ILE A 162 1.30 6.70 11.27
N GLY A 163 0.38 5.97 10.63
CA GLY A 163 -0.15 6.34 9.32
C GLY A 163 0.85 6.23 8.17
N ARG A 164 0.46 6.78 7.02
CA ARG A 164 1.13 6.58 5.72
C ARG A 164 2.46 7.33 5.60
N ASP A 165 2.61 8.47 6.26
CA ASP A 165 3.87 9.23 6.24
C ASP A 165 4.97 8.60 7.11
N ARG A 166 4.61 7.58 7.90
CA ARG A 166 5.51 6.82 8.78
C ARG A 166 6.31 7.71 9.73
N THR A 167 5.77 8.88 10.03
CA THR A 167 6.39 9.85 10.93
C THR A 167 5.54 9.89 12.18
N ASP A 168 6.11 9.52 13.32
CA ASP A 168 5.38 9.58 14.60
C ASP A 168 5.21 11.04 15.02
N ASP A 169 4.02 11.57 14.77
CA ASP A 169 3.59 12.91 15.18
C ASP A 169 2.96 12.90 16.61
N GLY A 170 3.17 11.83 17.37
CA GLY A 170 2.71 11.70 18.76
C GLY A 170 1.20 11.48 18.90
N GLY A 171 0.53 10.99 17.86
CA GLY A 171 -0.91 10.80 17.76
C GLY A 171 -1.66 12.05 17.30
N ALA A 172 -1.01 12.96 16.58
CA ALA A 172 -1.63 14.17 16.03
C ALA A 172 -2.17 13.88 14.61
N PRO A 173 -3.48 14.08 14.36
CA PRO A 173 -4.01 13.86 13.02
C PRO A 173 -3.46 14.94 12.07
N THR A 174 -2.91 14.53 10.93
CA THR A 174 -2.44 15.48 9.92
C THR A 174 -3.59 16.00 9.04
N GLN A 175 -3.48 17.24 8.57
CA GLN A 175 -4.55 17.90 7.78
C GLN A 175 -4.85 17.18 6.45
N ASN A 176 -3.86 16.52 5.87
CA ASN A 176 -3.96 15.81 4.60
C ASN A 176 -4.38 14.32 4.76
N ARG A 177 -4.76 13.89 5.99
CA ARG A 177 -5.11 12.50 6.32
C ARG A 177 -3.99 11.49 6.01
N SER A 178 -2.73 11.91 5.98
CA SER A 178 -1.58 11.03 5.71
C SER A 178 -0.86 10.52 6.96
N GLY A 179 -1.02 11.18 8.09
CA GLY A 179 -0.28 10.87 9.31
C GLY A 179 -1.11 10.11 10.30
N ASP A 180 -0.79 10.30 11.58
CA ASP A 180 -1.26 9.43 12.64
C ASP A 180 -2.78 9.22 12.62
N LEU A 181 -3.16 7.99 12.97
CA LEU A 181 -4.55 7.54 13.09
C LEU A 181 -4.89 7.36 14.58
N PRO A 182 -5.17 8.45 15.32
CA PRO A 182 -5.42 8.37 16.75
C PRO A 182 -6.83 7.89 17.07
N TRP A 183 -6.89 6.91 17.97
CA TRP A 183 -8.04 6.54 18.75
C TRP A 183 -7.90 7.11 20.17
N ARG A 184 -8.73 8.12 20.46
CA ARG A 184 -8.78 8.75 21.78
C ARG A 184 -10.03 8.26 22.53
N ALA A 185 -9.83 7.64 23.68
CA ALA A 185 -10.91 7.43 24.63
C ALA A 185 -10.88 8.58 25.63
N ALA A 186 -11.77 9.57 25.44
CA ALA A 186 -12.02 10.59 26.45
C ALA A 186 -12.77 10.01 27.67
N ARG A 187 -12.74 10.77 28.77
CA ARG A 187 -13.49 10.52 30.00
C ARG A 187 -14.97 10.26 29.75
#